data_AF-A0A9D2EA10-F1
#
_entry.id   AF-A0A9D2EA10-F1
#
_cell.length_a   1.000
_cell.length_b   1.000
_cell.length_c   1.000
_cell.angle_alpha   90.00
_cell.angle_beta   90.00
_cell.angle_gamma   90.00
#
_symmetry.space_group_name_H-M   'P 1'
#
loop_
_entity.id
_entity.type
_entity.pdbx_description
1 polymer ?
#
loop_
_entity_poly.entity_id
_entity_poly.type
_entity_poly.pdbx_seq_one_letter_code
_entity_poly.pdbx_strand_id
1 'polypeptide(L)'
;DRVIARTRHSIPGISLISPPPHHDIYSIEDLAQLIFDLKNVNPRARISVKLVAESGVGTIAAGVAKAKADLIVISGAEGGTGASPASSVRYAGIPPEIGLSETQQTLVLNGLRGQVRLQTDGQLKTGRDIISMALLGAEEFAFGTAALIVLGCVMMRKCHANTCPVGVATQDERLRKHFRGHYEYVVNYFRFLAQEVREYLAEMGFTRLDDIVGRTDLIELKPAAPDTKAALLDFGRLLHRVDNGAALHNVSPQRHDINHVLDVPMLAAAREALDNRREVSLEYAIANTDRSVGAMLSGAVAARYGEQGLPDRTIQVRFKGSAGQSFGAFLARGISFRLEGEANDYLGKGLSGGHISVQPPVRSGFAAEDNTIAGNTLLYGATSGEVYINGRVGERFAVRNSGAVAVVEGVGDHCCEYMTGGRVVVLGETGRNFAAGMSGGVAYVWDKHRNFDYFCNMDMVELSLLEDASARKELHELVRRHYLHTGSELARAMLDDWARYVDEFIQVTPIEYKKVLAEEQMRKLQEKIAEVQRDY
;
A
#
# COMPACT_ATOMS: atom_id res chain seq x y z
N ASP A 1 -11.32 19.02 0.96
CA ASP A 1 -11.23 18.04 -0.15
C ASP A 1 -9.97 18.14 -0.99
N ARG A 2 -9.62 19.29 -1.57
CA ARG A 2 -8.44 19.43 -2.46
C ARG A 2 -7.13 18.92 -1.86
N VAL A 3 -6.86 19.21 -0.58
CA VAL A 3 -5.66 18.71 0.12
C VAL A 3 -5.66 17.19 0.19
N ILE A 4 -6.78 16.58 0.58
CA ILE A 4 -6.92 15.12 0.70
C ILE A 4 -6.75 14.44 -0.66
N ALA A 5 -7.40 14.98 -1.69
CA ALA A 5 -7.28 14.48 -3.06
C ALA A 5 -5.83 14.53 -3.56
N ARG A 6 -5.14 15.66 -3.37
CA ARG A 6 -3.72 15.80 -3.72
C ARG A 6 -2.84 14.79 -2.98
N THR A 7 -3.00 14.65 -1.67
CA THR A 7 -2.23 13.69 -0.87
C THR A 7 -2.45 12.24 -1.29
N ARG A 8 -3.64 11.92 -1.81
CA ARG A 8 -4.01 10.57 -2.25
C ARG A 8 -3.87 10.34 -3.74
N HIS A 9 -3.33 11.31 -4.49
CA HIS A 9 -3.27 11.27 -5.96
C HIS A 9 -4.64 10.90 -6.58
N SER A 10 -5.69 11.49 -6.01
CA SER A 10 -7.08 11.30 -6.39
C SER A 10 -7.70 12.65 -6.75
N ILE A 11 -8.98 12.63 -7.07
CA ILE A 11 -9.74 13.79 -7.51
C ILE A 11 -10.63 14.30 -6.38
N PRO A 12 -10.75 15.62 -6.18
CA PRO A 12 -11.64 16.18 -5.18
C PRO A 12 -13.10 15.74 -5.41
N GLY A 13 -13.78 15.37 -4.32
CA GLY A 13 -15.21 15.02 -4.35
C GLY A 13 -15.52 13.54 -4.63
N ILE A 14 -14.54 12.75 -5.09
CA ILE A 14 -14.74 11.33 -5.34
C ILE A 14 -14.67 10.52 -4.05
N SER A 15 -15.62 9.58 -3.90
CA SER A 15 -15.63 8.63 -2.78
C SER A 15 -14.49 7.62 -2.91
N LEU A 16 -13.70 7.47 -1.85
CA LEU A 16 -12.57 6.53 -1.82
C LEU A 16 -12.90 5.31 -0.97
N ILE A 17 -13.33 4.25 -1.64
CA ILE A 17 -13.47 2.92 -1.04
C ILE A 17 -12.20 2.15 -1.38
N SER A 18 -11.44 1.78 -0.35
CA SER A 18 -10.24 0.96 -0.56
C SER A 18 -10.65 -0.48 -0.85
N PRO A 19 -9.88 -1.21 -1.69
CA PRO A 19 -10.10 -2.64 -1.86
C PRO A 19 -10.02 -3.35 -0.49
N PRO A 20 -10.87 -4.34 -0.23
CA PRO A 20 -10.77 -5.12 1.02
C PRO A 20 -9.42 -5.82 1.20
N PRO A 21 -8.82 -6.47 0.16
CA PRO A 21 -7.49 -7.03 0.28
C PRO A 21 -6.39 -6.05 -0.16
N HIS A 22 -5.19 -6.30 0.34
CA HIS A 22 -3.98 -5.87 -0.33
C HIS A 22 -3.77 -6.77 -1.56
N HIS A 23 -3.72 -6.19 -2.77
CA HIS A 23 -3.60 -6.97 -4.01
C HIS A 23 -2.21 -7.58 -4.23
N ASP A 24 -1.28 -7.28 -3.33
CA ASP A 24 0.07 -7.84 -3.20
C ASP A 24 0.20 -8.73 -1.95
N ILE A 25 -0.91 -9.17 -1.34
CA ILE A 25 -0.95 -10.11 -0.22
C ILE A 25 -2.14 -11.07 -0.39
N TYR A 26 -1.92 -12.19 -1.09
CA TYR A 26 -2.91 -13.27 -1.18
C TYR A 26 -2.55 -14.49 -0.34
N SER A 27 -1.31 -14.53 0.17
CA SER A 27 -0.80 -15.60 1.02
C SER A 27 0.24 -15.07 2.02
N ILE A 28 0.77 -15.97 2.85
CA ILE A 28 1.78 -15.59 3.86
C ILE A 28 3.13 -15.29 3.22
N GLU A 29 3.46 -15.95 2.10
CA GLU A 29 4.65 -15.69 1.30
C GLU A 29 4.59 -14.34 0.61
N ASP A 30 3.41 -13.89 0.18
CA ASP A 30 3.23 -12.54 -0.36
C ASP A 30 3.41 -11.47 0.72
N LEU A 31 2.90 -11.72 1.94
CA LEU A 31 3.18 -10.84 3.08
C LEU A 31 4.69 -10.77 3.36
N ALA A 32 5.38 -11.91 3.32
CA ALA A 32 6.84 -11.95 3.49
C ALA A 32 7.55 -11.15 2.37
N GLN A 33 7.04 -11.21 1.14
CA GLN A 33 7.55 -10.40 0.03
C GLN A 33 7.33 -8.90 0.27
N LEU A 34 6.14 -8.47 0.73
CA LEU A 34 5.92 -7.06 1.07
C LEU A 34 6.82 -6.59 2.22
N ILE A 35 7.00 -7.39 3.28
CA ILE A 35 7.92 -7.08 4.37
C ILE A 35 9.34 -6.90 3.82
N PHE A 36 9.75 -7.79 2.91
CA PHE A 36 11.04 -7.71 2.23
C PHE A 36 11.16 -6.45 1.37
N ASP A 37 10.14 -6.09 0.58
CA ASP A 37 10.10 -4.85 -0.21
C ASP A 37 10.28 -3.61 0.67
N LEU A 38 9.50 -3.52 1.74
CA LEU A 38 9.51 -2.40 2.69
C LEU A 38 10.86 -2.27 3.40
N LYS A 39 11.47 -3.40 3.74
CA LYS A 39 12.80 -3.41 4.38
C LYS A 39 13.91 -3.05 3.40
N ASN A 40 13.79 -3.44 2.13
CA ASN A 40 14.76 -3.03 1.11
C ASN A 40 14.71 -1.52 0.87
N VAL A 41 13.52 -0.93 0.68
CA VAL A 41 13.40 0.53 0.46
C VAL A 41 13.75 1.34 1.70
N ASN A 42 13.49 0.83 2.90
CA ASN A 42 13.87 1.49 4.15
C ASN A 42 14.45 0.49 5.18
N PRO A 43 15.76 0.20 5.11
CA PRO A 43 16.43 -0.76 6.00
C PRO A 43 16.35 -0.42 7.50
N ARG A 44 16.10 0.86 7.82
CA ARG A 44 16.04 1.36 9.21
C ARG A 44 14.64 1.24 9.82
N ALA A 45 13.60 1.07 9.02
CA ALA A 45 12.22 1.01 9.52
C ALA A 45 11.95 -0.33 10.23
N ARG A 46 11.13 -0.29 11.29
CA ARG A 46 10.46 -1.49 11.82
C ARG A 46 9.22 -1.76 10.97
N ILE A 47 8.97 -3.02 10.63
CA ILE A 47 7.79 -3.43 9.88
C ILE A 47 6.76 -4.01 10.85
N SER A 48 5.59 -3.38 10.91
CA SER A 48 4.47 -3.81 11.74
C SER A 48 3.36 -4.41 10.90
N VAL A 49 2.82 -5.55 11.32
CA VAL A 49 1.62 -6.14 10.73
C VAL A 49 0.46 -5.99 11.70
N LYS A 50 -0.59 -5.29 11.26
CA LYS A 50 -1.79 -5.06 12.05
C LYS A 50 -2.84 -6.11 11.76
N LEU A 51 -3.13 -6.95 12.75
CA LEU A 51 -4.16 -7.97 12.73
C LEU A 51 -5.32 -7.56 13.63
N VAL A 52 -6.52 -8.04 13.32
CA VAL A 52 -7.68 -7.94 14.21
C VAL A 52 -7.77 -9.22 15.01
N ALA A 53 -8.11 -9.11 16.29
CA ALA A 53 -8.35 -10.26 17.15
C ALA A 53 -9.51 -11.10 16.58
N GLU A 54 -9.23 -12.37 16.39
CA GLU A 54 -10.15 -13.43 15.99
C GLU A 54 -9.59 -14.77 16.48
N SER A 55 -10.45 -15.77 16.67
CA SER A 55 -10.00 -17.14 16.93
C SER A 55 -9.12 -17.63 15.78
N GLY A 56 -7.91 -18.10 16.08
CA GLY A 56 -6.93 -18.54 15.08
C GLY A 56 -5.88 -17.48 14.72
N VAL A 57 -6.01 -16.25 15.23
CA VAL A 57 -5.03 -15.18 15.01
C VAL A 57 -3.62 -15.56 15.47
N GLY A 58 -3.48 -16.44 16.49
CA GLY A 58 -2.18 -16.89 16.95
C GLY A 58 -1.41 -17.69 15.90
N THR A 59 -2.12 -18.49 15.10
CA THR A 59 -1.51 -19.22 13.97
C THR A 59 -1.03 -18.27 12.89
N ILE A 60 -1.85 -17.25 12.57
CA ILE A 60 -1.48 -16.21 11.62
C ILE A 60 -0.26 -15.44 12.13
N ALA A 61 -0.24 -15.06 13.41
CA ALA A 61 0.87 -14.36 14.04
C ALA A 61 2.18 -15.16 13.98
N ALA A 62 2.14 -16.48 14.13
CA ALA A 62 3.31 -17.33 13.93
C ALA A 62 3.83 -17.27 12.47
N GLY A 63 2.92 -17.26 11.49
CA GLY A 63 3.26 -17.02 10.09
C GLY A 63 3.90 -15.65 9.88
N VAL A 64 3.31 -14.59 10.44
CA VAL A 64 3.80 -13.20 10.38
C VAL A 64 5.19 -13.05 10.98
N ALA A 65 5.45 -13.71 12.12
CA ALA A 65 6.77 -13.73 12.74
C ALA A 65 7.82 -14.41 11.84
N LYS A 66 7.46 -15.53 11.19
CA LYS A 66 8.31 -16.22 10.20
C LYS A 66 8.50 -15.42 8.91
N ALA A 67 7.51 -14.62 8.53
CA ALA A 67 7.58 -13.62 7.45
C ALA A 67 8.44 -12.40 7.83
N LYS A 68 9.04 -12.40 9.03
CA LYS A 68 10.03 -11.44 9.53
C LYS A 68 9.48 -10.06 9.91
N ALA A 69 8.21 -9.95 10.25
CA ALA A 69 7.69 -8.71 10.85
C ALA A 69 8.42 -8.42 12.17
N ASP A 70 8.73 -7.15 12.43
CA ASP A 70 9.36 -6.70 13.69
C ASP A 70 8.31 -6.54 14.81
N LEU A 71 7.09 -6.18 14.44
CA LEU A 71 5.98 -5.88 15.35
C LEU A 71 4.68 -6.53 14.84
N ILE A 72 3.92 -7.14 15.75
CA ILE A 72 2.55 -7.62 15.48
C ILE A 72 1.59 -6.82 16.35
N VAL A 73 0.58 -6.21 15.73
CA VAL A 73 -0.47 -5.47 16.43
C VAL A 73 -1.71 -6.34 16.48
N ILE A 74 -2.26 -6.59 17.67
CA ILE A 74 -3.53 -7.28 17.86
C ILE A 74 -4.59 -6.26 18.27
N SER A 75 -5.49 -5.95 17.35
CA SER A 75 -6.58 -4.99 17.53
C SER A 75 -7.87 -5.65 17.97
N GLY A 76 -8.46 -5.14 19.05
CA GLY A 76 -9.79 -5.57 19.49
C GLY A 76 -10.93 -5.07 18.60
N ALA A 77 -12.05 -5.80 18.60
CA ALA A 77 -13.29 -5.43 17.91
C ALA A 77 -13.84 -4.04 18.31
N GLU A 78 -13.47 -3.54 19.49
CA GLU A 78 -13.95 -2.26 20.01
C GLU A 78 -13.25 -1.03 19.41
N GLY A 79 -12.32 -1.23 18.47
CA GLY A 79 -11.59 -0.17 17.79
C GLY A 79 -12.49 0.95 17.22
N GLY A 80 -12.00 2.20 17.28
CA GLY A 80 -12.70 3.34 16.70
C GLY A 80 -12.56 3.39 15.18
N THR A 81 -13.57 3.93 14.49
CA THR A 81 -13.53 4.19 13.04
C THR A 81 -14.22 5.52 12.69
N GLY A 82 -13.73 6.20 11.65
CA GLY A 82 -14.36 7.39 11.10
C GLY A 82 -15.61 7.08 10.26
N ALA A 83 -15.60 5.93 9.56
CA ALA A 83 -16.70 5.46 8.72
C ALA A 83 -16.60 3.93 8.56
N SER A 84 -17.69 3.22 8.83
CA SER A 84 -17.81 1.76 8.65
C SER A 84 -19.29 1.38 8.62
N PRO A 85 -19.67 0.28 7.94
CA PRO A 85 -20.98 -0.32 8.12
C PRO A 85 -21.24 -0.64 9.60
N ALA A 86 -22.47 -0.37 10.05
CA ALA A 86 -22.88 -0.63 11.42
C ALA A 86 -22.83 -2.12 11.79
N SER A 87 -23.05 -3.00 10.79
CA SER A 87 -22.91 -4.44 10.94
C SER A 87 -21.48 -4.82 11.34
N SER A 88 -20.47 -4.33 10.63
CA SER A 88 -19.07 -4.62 10.94
C SER A 88 -18.67 -4.13 12.34
N VAL A 89 -19.09 -2.91 12.71
CA VAL A 89 -18.78 -2.35 14.05
C VAL A 89 -19.39 -3.19 15.18
N ARG A 90 -20.50 -3.88 14.93
CA ARG A 90 -21.22 -4.62 15.98
C ARG A 90 -20.90 -6.12 16.00
N TYR A 91 -20.51 -6.71 14.86
CA TYR A 91 -20.48 -8.16 14.68
C TYR A 91 -19.16 -8.73 14.14
N ALA A 92 -18.17 -7.89 13.83
CA ALA A 92 -16.86 -8.38 13.34
C ALA A 92 -15.76 -8.22 14.39
N GLY A 93 -14.95 -9.27 14.55
CA GLY A 93 -13.84 -9.35 15.52
C GLY A 93 -14.25 -9.80 16.93
N ILE A 94 -13.25 -10.00 17.79
CA ILE A 94 -13.43 -10.35 19.22
C ILE A 94 -12.64 -9.39 20.14
N PRO A 95 -12.80 -9.46 21.47
CA PRO A 95 -12.02 -8.66 22.42
C PRO A 95 -10.50 -8.87 22.28
N PRO A 96 -9.69 -7.82 22.51
CA PRO A 96 -8.24 -7.89 22.34
C PRO A 96 -7.60 -8.89 23.31
N GLU A 97 -8.15 -9.09 24.50
CA GLU A 97 -7.65 -10.04 25.51
C GLU A 97 -7.48 -11.44 24.92
N ILE A 98 -8.50 -11.91 24.19
CA ILE A 98 -8.54 -13.26 23.64
C ILE A 98 -7.49 -13.42 22.54
N GLY A 99 -7.49 -12.51 21.56
CA GLY A 99 -6.54 -12.57 20.44
C GLY A 99 -5.10 -12.37 20.88
N LEU A 100 -4.86 -11.48 21.85
CA LEU A 100 -3.53 -11.19 22.39
C LEU A 100 -2.98 -12.41 23.13
N SER A 101 -3.78 -13.02 24.01
CA SER A 101 -3.36 -14.22 24.74
C SER A 101 -3.12 -15.40 23.80
N GLU A 102 -3.99 -15.64 22.81
CA GLU A 102 -3.77 -16.69 21.80
C GLU A 102 -2.47 -16.45 21.03
N THR A 103 -2.19 -15.20 20.66
CA THR A 103 -0.96 -14.80 19.98
C THR A 103 0.28 -15.04 20.86
N GLN A 104 0.23 -14.59 22.11
CA GLN A 104 1.28 -14.78 23.10
C GLN A 104 1.61 -16.26 23.27
N GLN A 105 0.61 -17.08 23.58
CA GLN A 105 0.75 -18.51 23.80
C GLN A 105 1.31 -19.21 22.55
N THR A 106 0.77 -18.93 21.37
CA THR A 106 1.21 -19.55 20.12
C THR A 106 2.66 -19.22 19.79
N LEU A 107 3.05 -17.96 19.93
CA LEU A 107 4.42 -17.53 19.65
C LEU A 107 5.44 -18.11 20.63
N VAL A 108 5.08 -18.22 21.92
CA VAL A 108 5.93 -18.87 22.94
C VAL A 108 6.06 -20.36 22.66
N LEU A 109 4.96 -21.04 22.35
CA LEU A 109 4.94 -22.46 22.01
C LEU A 109 5.87 -22.79 20.84
N ASN A 110 5.97 -21.91 19.85
CA ASN A 110 6.80 -22.08 18.66
C ASN A 110 8.22 -21.49 18.80
N GLY A 111 8.59 -20.91 19.94
CA GLY A 111 9.90 -20.27 20.13
C GLY A 111 10.11 -19.00 19.29
N LEU A 112 9.03 -18.38 18.79
CA LEU A 112 9.08 -17.19 17.93
C LEU A 112 8.91 -15.89 18.72
N ARG A 113 8.36 -15.95 19.93
CA ARG A 113 7.99 -14.76 20.73
C ARG A 113 9.16 -13.81 20.99
N GLY A 114 10.37 -14.33 21.13
CA GLY A 114 11.58 -13.54 21.38
C GLY A 114 12.01 -12.63 20.21
N GLN A 115 11.49 -12.84 19.00
CA GLN A 115 11.89 -12.13 17.78
C GLN A 115 10.91 -11.04 17.34
N VAL A 116 9.71 -11.02 17.92
CA VAL A 116 8.66 -10.05 17.56
C VAL A 116 8.20 -9.30 18.79
N ARG A 117 7.88 -8.01 18.61
CA ARG A 117 7.20 -7.23 19.64
C ARG A 117 5.68 -7.36 19.45
N LEU A 118 4.94 -7.40 20.56
CA LEU A 118 3.46 -7.37 20.50
C LEU A 118 2.93 -6.01 20.92
N GLN A 119 2.08 -5.42 20.07
CA GLN A 119 1.31 -4.22 20.38
C GLN A 119 -0.17 -4.57 20.43
N THR A 120 -0.95 -3.87 21.25
CA THR A 120 -2.41 -4.02 21.24
C THR A 120 -3.12 -2.66 21.28
N ASP A 121 -4.31 -2.65 20.69
CA ASP A 121 -5.26 -1.55 20.78
C ASP A 121 -6.69 -2.09 20.92
N GLY A 122 -7.63 -1.21 21.28
CA GLY A 122 -9.02 -1.58 21.52
C GLY A 122 -9.54 -0.91 22.77
N GLN A 123 -9.93 0.36 22.65
CA GLN A 123 -10.58 1.12 23.74
C GLN A 123 -9.79 1.21 25.06
N LEU A 124 -8.47 1.04 25.04
CA LEU A 124 -7.59 1.26 26.19
C LEU A 124 -7.71 2.72 26.67
N LYS A 125 -7.93 2.92 27.97
CA LYS A 125 -8.19 4.25 28.57
C LYS A 125 -7.42 4.53 29.85
N THR A 126 -7.01 3.48 30.57
CA THR A 126 -6.47 3.57 31.93
C THR A 126 -5.13 2.84 32.06
N GLY A 127 -4.37 3.14 33.11
CA GLY A 127 -3.16 2.41 33.46
C GLY A 127 -3.45 0.94 33.78
N ARG A 128 -4.61 0.63 34.37
CA ARG A 128 -5.04 -0.75 34.58
C ARG A 128 -5.21 -1.52 33.27
N ASP A 129 -5.80 -0.92 32.24
CA ASP A 129 -5.95 -1.58 30.94
C ASP A 129 -4.57 -1.97 30.37
N ILE A 130 -3.58 -1.07 30.50
CA ILE A 130 -2.20 -1.31 30.08
C ILE A 130 -1.61 -2.50 30.85
N ILE A 131 -1.74 -2.52 32.18
CA ILE A 131 -1.21 -3.61 33.01
C ILE A 131 -1.87 -4.95 32.64
N SER A 132 -3.20 -4.99 32.49
CA SER A 132 -3.91 -6.21 32.10
C SER A 132 -3.43 -6.74 30.74
N MET A 133 -3.27 -5.85 29.75
CA MET A 133 -2.75 -6.24 28.44
C MET A 133 -1.28 -6.66 28.48
N ALA A 134 -0.46 -6.03 29.32
CA ALA A 134 0.94 -6.43 29.51
C ALA A 134 1.04 -7.86 30.06
N LEU A 135 0.25 -8.17 31.10
CA LEU A 135 0.18 -9.51 31.69
C LEU A 135 -0.27 -10.58 30.69
N LEU A 136 -1.12 -10.21 29.71
CA LEU A 136 -1.53 -11.08 28.61
C LEU A 136 -0.51 -11.19 27.46
N GLY A 137 0.55 -10.36 27.45
CA GLY A 137 1.69 -10.50 26.53
C GLY A 137 2.04 -9.26 25.70
N ALA A 138 1.32 -8.15 25.82
CA ALA A 138 1.64 -6.93 25.07
C ALA A 138 2.84 -6.16 25.66
N GLU A 139 3.61 -5.52 24.77
CA GLU A 139 4.76 -4.66 25.11
C GLU A 139 4.55 -3.20 24.68
N GLU A 140 3.66 -2.97 23.71
CA GLU A 140 3.27 -1.64 23.24
C GLU A 140 1.74 -1.50 23.27
N PHE A 141 1.25 -0.28 23.48
CA PHE A 141 -0.18 0.02 23.65
C PHE A 141 -0.52 1.22 22.79
N ALA A 142 -1.48 1.07 21.88
CA ALA A 142 -1.87 2.16 20.99
C ALA A 142 -3.26 2.73 21.35
N PHE A 143 -3.37 4.06 21.23
CA PHE A 143 -4.53 4.83 21.68
C PHE A 143 -5.05 5.70 20.54
N GLY A 144 -6.29 5.44 20.12
CA GLY A 144 -7.01 6.27 19.14
C GLY A 144 -8.05 7.15 19.83
N THR A 145 -9.19 6.55 20.20
CA THR A 145 -10.35 7.26 20.75
C THR A 145 -10.03 8.10 21.98
N ALA A 146 -9.26 7.57 22.93
CA ALA A 146 -8.91 8.32 24.15
C ALA A 146 -8.11 9.60 23.82
N ALA A 147 -7.14 9.52 22.91
CA ALA A 147 -6.40 10.68 22.44
C ALA A 147 -7.31 11.69 21.72
N LEU A 148 -8.27 11.21 20.92
CA LEU A 148 -9.26 12.09 20.28
C LEU A 148 -10.17 12.80 21.31
N ILE A 149 -10.56 12.13 22.39
CA ILE A 149 -11.36 12.71 23.48
C ILE A 149 -10.56 13.81 24.20
N VAL A 150 -9.28 13.54 24.51
CA VAL A 150 -8.36 14.52 25.10
C VAL A 150 -8.21 15.76 24.21
N LEU A 151 -8.25 15.58 22.88
CA LEU A 151 -8.23 16.67 21.90
C LEU A 151 -9.60 17.34 21.67
N GLY A 152 -10.64 16.95 22.40
CA GLY A 152 -11.95 17.60 22.41
C GLY A 152 -13.09 16.82 21.76
N CYS A 153 -12.87 15.56 21.33
CA CYS A 153 -13.98 14.72 20.84
C CYS A 153 -15.03 14.52 21.92
N VAL A 154 -16.28 14.89 21.61
CA VAL A 154 -17.45 14.75 22.49
C VAL A 154 -18.27 13.49 22.21
N MET A 155 -17.70 12.52 21.48
CA MET A 155 -18.32 11.23 21.15
C MET A 155 -19.70 11.32 20.46
N MET A 156 -19.89 12.33 19.60
CA MET A 156 -21.14 12.54 18.84
C MET A 156 -21.42 11.47 17.76
N ARG A 157 -20.38 10.71 17.34
CA ARG A 157 -20.47 9.65 16.33
C ARG A 157 -20.99 10.07 14.94
N LYS A 158 -20.73 11.33 14.55
CA LYS A 158 -21.01 11.89 13.21
C LYS A 158 -19.75 12.08 12.33
N CYS A 159 -18.70 11.31 12.59
CA CYS A 159 -17.41 11.45 11.90
C CYS A 159 -17.53 11.27 10.37
N HIS A 160 -18.33 10.30 9.93
CA HIS A 160 -18.59 10.00 8.51
C HIS A 160 -19.40 11.09 7.79
N ALA A 161 -20.13 11.92 8.53
CA ALA A 161 -21.04 12.92 7.96
C ALA A 161 -20.37 14.28 7.73
N ASN A 162 -19.05 14.39 7.96
CA ASN A 162 -18.29 15.64 7.83
C ASN A 162 -18.79 16.79 8.73
N THR A 163 -19.62 16.50 9.74
CA THR A 163 -20.34 17.49 10.56
C THR A 163 -19.87 17.49 12.03
N CYS A 164 -18.59 17.20 12.27
CA CYS A 164 -18.03 17.20 13.62
C CYS A 164 -18.14 18.60 14.26
N PRO A 165 -18.86 18.77 15.38
CA PRO A 165 -19.16 20.09 15.95
C PRO A 165 -17.93 20.77 16.57
N VAL A 166 -16.90 19.99 16.89
CA VAL A 166 -15.69 20.39 17.60
C VAL A 166 -14.44 20.36 16.71
N GLY A 167 -14.62 20.26 15.38
CA GLY A 167 -13.51 20.38 14.43
C GLY A 167 -12.49 19.22 14.43
N VAL A 168 -12.78 18.08 15.08
CA VAL A 168 -11.87 16.93 15.14
C VAL A 168 -11.90 16.09 13.86
N ALA A 169 -13.07 15.57 13.49
CA ALA A 169 -13.26 14.66 12.35
C ALA A 169 -14.11 15.31 11.26
N THR A 170 -13.60 16.38 10.65
CA THR A 170 -14.27 17.12 9.56
C THR A 170 -13.25 17.82 8.67
N GLN A 171 -13.56 17.92 7.38
CA GLN A 171 -12.84 18.69 6.37
C GLN A 171 -13.52 20.04 6.07
N ASP A 172 -14.71 20.30 6.65
CA ASP A 172 -15.39 21.60 6.54
C ASP A 172 -14.58 22.69 7.25
N GLU A 173 -14.20 23.74 6.50
CA GLU A 173 -13.34 24.81 7.02
C GLU A 173 -13.97 25.62 8.15
N ARG A 174 -15.31 25.77 8.17
CA ARG A 174 -16.02 26.47 9.25
C ARG A 174 -15.99 25.63 10.52
N LEU A 175 -16.27 24.33 10.41
CA LEU A 175 -16.28 23.43 11.56
C LEU A 175 -14.87 23.16 12.11
N ARG A 176 -13.85 23.10 11.24
CA ARG A 176 -12.45 22.97 11.67
C ARG A 176 -11.99 24.12 12.57
N LYS A 177 -12.54 25.33 12.43
CA LYS A 177 -12.25 26.47 13.32
C LYS A 177 -12.73 26.25 14.76
N HIS A 178 -13.59 25.27 15.00
CA HIS A 178 -14.03 24.90 16.34
C HIS A 178 -13.04 23.98 17.06
N PHE A 179 -11.98 23.50 16.40
CA PHE A 179 -10.96 22.68 17.05
C PHE A 179 -10.22 23.47 18.13
N ARG A 180 -10.26 22.96 19.37
CA ARG A 180 -9.60 23.55 20.55
C ARG A 180 -8.59 22.59 21.20
N GLY A 181 -8.22 21.51 20.50
CA GLY A 181 -7.24 20.54 21.01
C GLY A 181 -5.83 21.12 21.04
N HIS A 182 -5.10 20.84 22.11
CA HIS A 182 -3.72 21.25 22.31
C HIS A 182 -2.85 20.02 22.59
N TYR A 183 -1.62 19.99 22.05
CA TYR A 183 -0.75 18.82 22.18
C TYR A 183 -0.36 18.57 23.64
N GLU A 184 -0.30 19.63 24.45
CA GLU A 184 -0.03 19.59 25.89
C GLU A 184 -1.04 18.71 26.63
N TYR A 185 -2.30 18.66 26.20
CA TYR A 185 -3.33 17.83 26.82
C TYR A 185 -3.04 16.34 26.61
N VAL A 186 -2.57 15.99 25.40
CA VAL A 186 -2.18 14.61 25.06
C VAL A 186 -0.92 14.22 25.85
N VAL A 187 0.06 15.11 25.96
CA VAL A 187 1.25 14.90 26.78
C VAL A 187 0.87 14.66 28.25
N ASN A 188 -0.04 15.46 28.81
CA ASN A 188 -0.50 15.31 30.19
C ASN A 188 -1.26 13.99 30.39
N TYR A 189 -2.16 13.64 29.47
CA TYR A 189 -2.89 12.36 29.51
C TYR A 189 -1.94 11.16 29.58
N PHE A 190 -0.93 11.11 28.69
CA PHE A 190 0.04 10.02 28.72
C PHE A 190 0.97 10.04 29.94
N ARG A 191 1.26 11.22 30.51
CA ARG A 191 1.99 11.31 31.79
C ARG A 191 1.18 10.72 32.95
N PHE A 192 -0.12 10.99 33.00
CA PHE A 192 -1.01 10.41 34.02
C PHE A 192 -1.14 8.90 33.85
N LEU A 193 -1.35 8.40 32.63
CA LEU A 193 -1.36 6.97 32.35
C LEU A 193 -0.06 6.29 32.78
N ALA A 194 1.08 6.87 32.42
CA ALA A 194 2.37 6.31 32.78
C ALA A 194 2.61 6.32 34.30
N GLN A 195 2.08 7.31 35.02
CA GLN A 195 2.13 7.34 36.49
C GLN A 195 1.29 6.22 37.10
N GLU A 196 0.05 6.03 36.63
CA GLU A 196 -0.84 4.96 37.08
C GLU A 196 -0.23 3.56 36.82
N VAL A 197 0.41 3.36 35.66
CA VAL A 197 1.16 2.12 35.36
C VAL A 197 2.29 1.88 36.37
N ARG A 198 3.05 2.93 36.72
CA ARG A 198 4.13 2.81 37.73
C ARG A 198 3.59 2.47 39.11
N GLU A 199 2.45 3.02 39.49
CA GLU A 199 1.78 2.72 40.77
C GLU A 199 1.39 1.25 40.84
N TYR A 200 0.78 0.69 39.79
CA TYR A 200 0.47 -0.74 39.73
C TYR A 200 1.71 -1.63 39.72
N LEU A 201 2.76 -1.26 38.99
CA LEU A 201 4.03 -2.01 39.01
C LEU A 201 4.60 -2.04 40.43
N ALA A 202 4.62 -0.90 41.13
CA ALA A 202 5.11 -0.82 42.51
C ALA A 202 4.25 -1.66 43.48
N GLU A 203 2.92 -1.65 43.32
CA GLU A 203 2.00 -2.48 44.12
C GLU A 203 2.26 -3.98 43.93
N MET A 204 2.56 -4.41 42.69
CA MET A 204 2.92 -5.79 42.38
C MET A 204 4.38 -6.15 42.71
N GLY A 205 5.21 -5.18 43.13
CA GLY A 205 6.62 -5.40 43.48
C GLY A 205 7.60 -5.40 42.30
N PHE A 206 7.22 -4.81 41.16
CA PHE A 206 8.05 -4.72 39.96
C PHE A 206 8.51 -3.28 39.68
N THR A 207 9.63 -3.14 38.98
CA THR A 207 10.18 -1.81 38.61
C THR A 207 10.17 -1.56 37.10
N ARG A 208 10.01 -2.61 36.29
CA ARG A 208 9.96 -2.53 34.82
C ARG A 208 8.71 -3.21 34.30
N LEU A 209 8.13 -2.65 33.23
CA LEU A 209 6.97 -3.25 32.57
C LEU A 209 7.33 -4.60 31.92
N ASP A 210 8.54 -4.71 31.34
CA ASP A 210 9.02 -5.94 30.70
C ASP A 210 9.01 -7.15 31.65
N ASP A 211 9.18 -6.93 32.96
CA ASP A 211 9.26 -7.99 33.97
C ASP A 211 7.90 -8.69 34.17
N ILE A 212 6.80 -8.05 33.78
CA ILE A 212 5.43 -8.58 33.92
C ILE A 212 4.83 -9.06 32.60
N VAL A 213 5.50 -8.84 31.45
CA VAL A 213 4.94 -9.18 30.15
C VAL A 213 4.70 -10.69 30.03
N GLY A 214 3.45 -11.08 29.76
CA GLY A 214 3.05 -12.48 29.63
C GLY A 214 2.95 -13.25 30.95
N ARG A 215 3.05 -12.57 32.10
CA ARG A 215 2.95 -13.17 33.45
C ARG A 215 1.49 -13.32 33.89
N THR A 216 0.72 -14.14 33.19
CA THR A 216 -0.69 -14.40 33.53
C THR A 216 -0.88 -15.04 34.91
N ASP A 217 0.17 -15.59 35.52
CA ASP A 217 0.21 -16.05 36.91
C ASP A 217 -0.03 -14.95 37.95
N LEU A 218 0.11 -13.68 37.57
CA LEU A 218 -0.19 -12.53 38.43
C LEU A 218 -1.67 -12.11 38.38
N ILE A 219 -2.50 -12.80 37.60
CA ILE A 219 -3.93 -12.48 37.46
C ILE A 219 -4.75 -13.39 38.37
N GLU A 220 -5.41 -12.78 39.37
CA GLU A 220 -6.38 -13.47 40.21
C GLU A 220 -7.82 -13.23 39.72
N LEU A 221 -8.58 -14.32 39.59
CA LEU A 221 -10.00 -14.24 39.22
C LEU A 221 -10.83 -13.83 40.43
N LYS A 222 -11.60 -12.75 40.27
CA LYS A 222 -12.60 -12.37 41.27
C LYS A 222 -13.73 -13.41 41.28
N PRO A 223 -14.08 -14.00 42.44
CA PRO A 223 -15.18 -14.95 42.53
C PRO A 223 -16.50 -14.33 42.04
N ALA A 224 -17.20 -15.06 41.17
CA ALA A 224 -18.55 -14.70 40.75
C ALA A 224 -19.57 -15.29 41.73
N ALA A 225 -20.67 -14.58 41.97
CA ALA A 225 -21.78 -15.12 42.74
C ALA A 225 -22.38 -16.34 42.01
N PRO A 226 -22.76 -17.42 42.72
CA PRO A 226 -23.48 -18.55 42.14
C PRO A 226 -24.72 -18.08 41.36
N ASP A 227 -25.10 -18.82 40.32
CA ASP A 227 -26.28 -18.57 39.48
C ASP A 227 -26.26 -17.27 38.65
N THR A 228 -25.12 -16.59 38.56
CA THR A 228 -24.95 -15.45 37.64
C THR A 228 -24.40 -15.89 36.29
N LYS A 229 -24.69 -15.13 35.22
CA LYS A 229 -24.08 -15.36 33.90
C LYS A 229 -22.54 -15.30 33.94
N ALA A 230 -21.97 -14.52 34.86
CA ALA A 230 -20.53 -14.41 35.04
C ALA A 230 -19.92 -15.73 35.56
N ALA A 231 -20.64 -16.49 36.39
CA ALA A 231 -20.20 -17.80 36.89
C ALA A 231 -20.12 -18.86 35.78
N LEU A 232 -20.68 -18.61 34.60
CA LEU A 232 -20.60 -19.49 33.43
C LEU A 232 -19.34 -19.25 32.58
N LEU A 233 -18.56 -18.20 32.86
CA LEU A 233 -17.36 -17.86 32.09
C LEU A 233 -16.16 -18.68 32.57
N ASP A 234 -15.44 -19.28 31.63
CA ASP A 234 -14.16 -19.95 31.86
C ASP A 234 -13.01 -19.13 31.26
N PHE A 235 -12.11 -18.67 32.13
CA PHE A 235 -10.92 -17.91 31.76
C PHE A 235 -9.66 -18.78 31.66
N GLY A 236 -9.75 -20.09 31.89
CA GLY A 236 -8.61 -20.99 31.91
C GLY A 236 -7.78 -20.95 30.63
N ARG A 237 -8.43 -20.91 29.46
CA ARG A 237 -7.73 -20.78 28.16
C ARG A 237 -7.08 -19.42 27.97
N LEU A 238 -7.73 -18.35 28.44
CA LEU A 238 -7.21 -16.98 28.33
C LEU A 238 -5.98 -16.78 29.23
N LEU A 239 -5.99 -17.35 30.42
CA LEU A 239 -4.93 -17.18 31.42
C LEU A 239 -3.85 -18.27 31.37
N HIS A 240 -4.01 -19.26 30.48
CA HIS A 240 -3.01 -20.31 30.32
C HIS A 240 -1.64 -19.71 29.94
N ARG A 241 -0.61 -20.09 30.71
CA ARG A 241 0.78 -19.73 30.43
C ARG A 241 1.51 -20.94 29.86
N VAL A 242 2.10 -20.77 28.68
CA VAL A 242 3.01 -21.78 28.11
C VAL A 242 4.35 -21.70 28.84
N ASP A 243 4.76 -22.79 29.48
CA ASP A 243 5.99 -22.87 30.27
C ASP A 243 6.96 -23.89 29.66
N ASN A 244 7.62 -23.47 28.57
CA ASN A 244 8.59 -24.29 27.82
C ASN A 244 10.01 -23.68 27.80
N GLY A 245 10.26 -22.66 28.63
CA GLY A 245 11.53 -21.93 28.68
C GLY A 245 11.78 -20.93 27.55
N ALA A 246 10.87 -20.76 26.59
CA ALA A 246 10.98 -19.73 25.56
C ALA A 246 10.75 -18.32 26.12
N ALA A 247 11.24 -17.30 25.41
CA ALA A 247 11.06 -15.90 25.81
C ALA A 247 9.58 -15.50 25.82
N LEU A 248 9.15 -14.74 26.83
CA LEU A 248 7.78 -14.22 26.95
C LEU A 248 7.59 -12.83 26.32
N HIS A 249 8.67 -12.13 26.02
CA HIS A 249 8.69 -10.80 25.41
C HIS A 249 9.80 -10.70 24.35
N ASN A 250 9.88 -9.57 23.64
CA ASN A 250 10.88 -9.38 22.60
C ASN A 250 12.28 -9.21 23.20
N VAL A 251 13.20 -10.12 22.89
CA VAL A 251 14.59 -10.12 23.41
C VAL A 251 15.64 -10.03 22.31
N SER A 252 15.23 -10.11 21.05
CA SER A 252 16.12 -10.05 19.89
C SER A 252 15.44 -9.40 18.68
N PRO A 253 16.19 -8.68 17.83
CA PRO A 253 15.65 -8.14 16.59
C PRO A 253 15.50 -9.23 15.51
N GLN A 254 14.62 -8.99 14.54
CA GLN A 254 14.48 -9.81 13.35
C GLN A 254 15.71 -9.76 12.43
N ARG A 255 15.98 -10.87 11.73
CA ARG A 255 17.00 -10.96 10.68
C ARG A 255 16.36 -10.93 9.30
N HIS A 256 16.46 -9.78 8.64
CA HIS A 256 15.75 -9.51 7.38
C HIS A 256 16.45 -10.02 6.11
N ASP A 257 17.70 -10.49 6.19
CA ASP A 257 18.50 -11.04 5.08
C ASP A 257 18.66 -10.11 3.86
N ILE A 258 18.71 -8.80 4.09
CA ILE A 258 18.87 -7.79 3.03
C ILE A 258 20.33 -7.44 2.69
N ASN A 259 21.31 -8.01 3.40
CA ASN A 259 22.72 -7.61 3.26
C ASN A 259 23.38 -8.14 1.97
N HIS A 260 22.73 -9.08 1.28
CA HIS A 260 23.28 -9.77 0.11
C HIS A 260 22.40 -9.62 -1.14
N VAL A 261 21.45 -8.67 -1.12
CA VAL A 261 20.60 -8.41 -2.29
C VAL A 261 21.39 -7.70 -3.39
N LEU A 262 20.93 -7.83 -4.63
CA LEU A 262 21.57 -7.23 -5.81
C LEU A 262 21.73 -5.70 -5.72
N ASP A 263 20.86 -5.02 -4.96
CA ASP A 263 20.96 -3.58 -4.75
C ASP A 263 22.20 -3.16 -3.94
N VAL A 264 22.77 -4.02 -3.09
CA VAL A 264 23.95 -3.69 -2.28
C VAL A 264 25.16 -3.33 -3.16
N PRO A 265 25.59 -4.20 -4.11
CA PRO A 265 26.62 -3.81 -5.06
C PRO A 265 26.16 -2.70 -6.02
N MET A 266 24.87 -2.64 -6.38
CA MET A 266 24.34 -1.58 -7.23
C MET A 266 24.46 -0.18 -6.60
N LEU A 267 24.20 -0.05 -5.30
CA LEU A 267 24.39 1.17 -4.53
C LEU A 267 25.85 1.61 -4.53
N ALA A 268 26.78 0.67 -4.36
CA ALA A 268 28.21 0.96 -4.40
C ALA A 268 28.62 1.48 -5.78
N ALA A 269 28.13 0.85 -6.85
CA ALA A 269 28.41 1.26 -8.23
C ALA A 269 27.74 2.59 -8.61
N ALA A 270 26.58 2.92 -8.01
CA ALA A 270 25.84 4.15 -8.25
C ALA A 270 26.29 5.34 -7.37
N ARG A 271 27.41 5.23 -6.63
CA ARG A 271 27.84 6.24 -5.67
C ARG A 271 28.02 7.63 -6.27
N GLU A 272 28.62 7.74 -7.46
CA GLU A 272 28.80 9.02 -8.16
C GLU A 272 27.47 9.67 -8.55
N ALA A 273 26.46 8.88 -8.91
CA ALA A 273 25.11 9.38 -9.16
C ALA A 273 24.45 9.86 -7.86
N LEU A 274 24.61 9.12 -6.78
CA LEU A 274 24.00 9.42 -5.49
C LEU A 274 24.64 10.65 -4.82
N ASP A 275 25.95 10.82 -4.91
CA ASP A 275 26.68 11.88 -4.21
C ASP A 275 26.83 13.13 -5.08
N ASN A 276 27.03 12.97 -6.40
CA ASN A 276 27.36 14.07 -7.31
C ASN A 276 26.35 14.28 -8.46
N ARG A 277 25.25 13.52 -8.50
CA ARG A 277 24.24 13.56 -9.59
C ARG A 277 24.83 13.34 -10.99
N ARG A 278 25.92 12.58 -11.08
CA ARG A 278 26.53 12.20 -12.35
C ARG A 278 25.82 11.02 -12.98
N GLU A 279 25.74 11.01 -14.30
CA GLU A 279 25.16 9.88 -15.02
C GLU A 279 26.01 8.61 -14.82
N VAL A 280 25.34 7.51 -14.52
CA VAL A 280 25.94 6.18 -14.34
C VAL A 280 25.14 5.17 -15.15
N SER A 281 25.83 4.34 -15.91
CA SER A 281 25.26 3.21 -16.65
C SER A 281 25.83 1.90 -16.11
N LEU A 282 24.95 0.97 -15.75
CA LEU A 282 25.28 -0.32 -15.14
C LEU A 282 24.63 -1.46 -15.92
N GLU A 283 25.21 -2.65 -15.80
CA GLU A 283 24.69 -3.87 -16.41
C GLU A 283 24.81 -5.05 -15.43
N TYR A 284 23.74 -5.84 -15.28
CA TYR A 284 23.68 -6.99 -14.39
C TYR A 284 22.98 -8.18 -15.05
N ALA A 285 23.46 -9.39 -14.75
CA ALA A 285 22.62 -10.58 -14.88
C ALA A 285 21.60 -10.60 -13.73
N ILE A 286 20.39 -11.11 -14.00
CA ILE A 286 19.33 -11.21 -13.00
C ILE A 286 18.66 -12.59 -13.05
N ALA A 287 18.34 -13.13 -11.88
CA ALA A 287 17.60 -14.38 -11.72
C ALA A 287 16.33 -14.17 -10.89
N ASN A 288 15.40 -15.12 -10.98
CA ASN A 288 14.10 -15.00 -10.30
C ASN A 288 14.22 -14.95 -8.76
N THR A 289 15.38 -15.33 -8.21
CA THR A 289 15.73 -15.19 -6.79
C THR A 289 16.08 -13.75 -6.40
N ASP A 290 16.45 -12.90 -7.36
CA ASP A 290 16.74 -11.47 -7.17
C ASP A 290 15.42 -10.70 -7.11
N ARG A 291 14.93 -10.51 -5.88
CA ARG A 291 13.64 -9.86 -5.59
C ARG A 291 13.84 -8.41 -5.16
N SER A 292 12.82 -7.59 -5.40
CA SER A 292 12.80 -6.16 -5.00
C SER A 292 13.95 -5.33 -5.56
N VAL A 293 14.56 -5.76 -6.67
CA VAL A 293 15.70 -5.09 -7.29
C VAL A 293 15.31 -3.64 -7.64
N GLY A 294 16.12 -2.69 -7.20
CA GLY A 294 15.93 -1.25 -7.31
C GLY A 294 15.27 -0.60 -6.11
N ALA A 295 14.64 -1.35 -5.20
CA ALA A 295 13.94 -0.77 -4.05
C ALA A 295 14.90 -0.08 -3.07
N MET A 296 16.05 -0.69 -2.77
CA MET A 296 17.03 -0.12 -1.84
C MET A 296 17.80 1.04 -2.50
N LEU A 297 18.08 0.93 -3.80
CA LEU A 297 18.60 2.06 -4.60
C LEU A 297 17.63 3.26 -4.56
N SER A 298 16.33 3.00 -4.78
CA SER A 298 15.29 4.03 -4.73
C SER A 298 15.18 4.66 -3.36
N GLY A 299 15.20 3.85 -2.30
CA GLY A 299 15.22 4.33 -0.91
C GLY A 299 16.40 5.25 -0.62
N ALA A 300 17.58 4.93 -1.16
CA ALA A 300 18.78 5.76 -1.02
C ALA A 300 18.70 7.09 -1.79
N VAL A 301 18.01 7.12 -2.94
CA VAL A 301 17.69 8.36 -3.67
C VAL A 301 16.68 9.20 -2.89
N ALA A 302 15.58 8.60 -2.46
CA ALA A 302 14.52 9.28 -1.72
C ALA A 302 15.02 9.86 -0.38
N ALA A 303 15.91 9.14 0.33
CA ALA A 303 16.50 9.63 1.57
C ALA A 303 17.38 10.88 1.38
N ARG A 304 18.00 11.06 0.22
CA ARG A 304 18.86 12.21 -0.09
C ARG A 304 18.10 13.37 -0.73
N TYR A 305 17.14 13.07 -1.59
CA TYR A 305 16.54 14.04 -2.51
C TYR A 305 15.01 14.17 -2.40
N GLY A 306 14.36 13.34 -1.57
CA GLY A 306 12.90 13.32 -1.45
C GLY A 306 12.20 13.00 -2.78
N GLU A 307 10.99 13.51 -2.95
CA GLU A 307 10.18 13.30 -4.16
C GLU A 307 10.79 13.91 -5.44
N GLN A 308 11.68 14.90 -5.30
CA GLN A 308 12.35 15.48 -6.48
C GLN A 308 13.26 14.48 -7.17
N GLY A 309 13.79 13.50 -6.42
CA GLY A 309 14.67 12.47 -6.94
C GLY A 309 15.94 13.03 -7.59
N LEU A 310 16.45 12.29 -8.57
CA LEU A 310 17.60 12.70 -9.40
C LEU A 310 17.12 13.33 -10.72
N PRO A 311 17.99 14.08 -11.43
CA PRO A 311 17.75 14.42 -12.83
C PRO A 311 17.38 13.18 -13.65
N ASP A 312 16.60 13.37 -14.72
CA ASP A 312 16.15 12.24 -15.52
C ASP A 312 17.32 11.43 -16.08
N ARG A 313 17.19 10.10 -16.10
CA ARG A 313 18.22 9.17 -16.60
C ARG A 313 19.61 9.25 -15.95
N THR A 314 19.70 9.77 -14.72
CA THR A 314 20.96 9.80 -13.97
C THR A 314 21.50 8.39 -13.68
N ILE A 315 20.64 7.43 -13.34
CA ILE A 315 21.06 6.04 -13.12
C ILE A 315 20.34 5.16 -14.14
N GLN A 316 21.11 4.54 -15.03
CA GLN A 316 20.60 3.65 -16.07
C GLN A 316 21.12 2.24 -15.81
N VAL A 317 20.22 1.27 -15.62
CA VAL A 317 20.60 -0.11 -15.32
C VAL A 317 19.98 -1.04 -16.35
N ARG A 318 20.83 -1.83 -17.01
CA ARG A 318 20.43 -2.89 -17.92
C ARG A 318 20.50 -4.23 -17.20
N PHE A 319 19.47 -5.03 -17.36
CA PHE A 319 19.38 -6.37 -16.79
C PHE A 319 19.17 -7.39 -17.89
N LYS A 320 19.76 -8.58 -17.70
CA LYS A 320 19.54 -9.72 -18.58
C LYS A 320 19.20 -10.96 -17.77
N GLY A 321 18.03 -11.56 -18.03
CA GLY A 321 17.56 -12.76 -17.35
C GLY A 321 16.11 -12.67 -16.87
N SER A 322 15.76 -13.39 -15.82
CA SER A 322 14.40 -13.45 -15.27
C SER A 322 14.37 -12.69 -13.95
N ALA A 323 13.62 -11.61 -13.82
CA ALA A 323 13.56 -10.81 -12.60
C ALA A 323 12.59 -11.43 -11.59
N GLY A 324 12.98 -11.47 -10.32
CA GLY A 324 12.09 -11.90 -9.23
C GLY A 324 10.93 -10.94 -8.98
N GLN A 325 10.11 -11.28 -7.98
CA GLN A 325 8.98 -10.43 -7.56
C GLN A 325 9.44 -9.01 -7.20
N SER A 326 8.58 -8.03 -7.45
CA SER A 326 8.78 -6.61 -7.08
C SER A 326 9.96 -5.94 -7.81
N PHE A 327 10.28 -6.36 -9.03
CA PHE A 327 11.30 -5.68 -9.85
C PHE A 327 10.95 -4.21 -10.09
N GLY A 328 11.85 -3.30 -9.71
CA GLY A 328 11.62 -1.86 -9.79
C GLY A 328 10.54 -1.35 -8.83
N ALA A 329 10.29 -2.04 -7.71
CA ALA A 329 9.38 -1.54 -6.69
C ALA A 329 9.85 -0.19 -6.14
N PHE A 330 8.92 0.75 -6.03
CA PHE A 330 9.11 2.13 -5.56
C PHE A 330 10.13 2.93 -6.37
N LEU A 331 10.47 2.53 -7.60
CA LEU A 331 11.58 3.13 -8.35
C LEU A 331 11.42 4.66 -8.50
N ALA A 332 12.40 5.39 -7.97
CA ALA A 332 12.38 6.85 -7.90
C ALA A 332 12.76 7.51 -9.22
N ARG A 333 12.34 8.77 -9.37
CA ARG A 333 12.74 9.67 -10.45
C ARG A 333 14.26 9.72 -10.63
N GLY A 334 14.68 9.63 -11.89
CA GLY A 334 16.08 9.64 -12.32
C GLY A 334 16.74 8.25 -12.38
N ILE A 335 16.01 7.19 -12.02
CA ILE A 335 16.43 5.80 -12.23
C ILE A 335 15.67 5.20 -13.43
N SER A 336 16.39 4.54 -14.33
CA SER A 336 15.85 3.88 -15.52
C SER A 336 16.34 2.45 -15.61
N PHE A 337 15.42 1.49 -15.57
CA PHE A 337 15.68 0.07 -15.70
C PHE A 337 15.26 -0.43 -17.09
N ARG A 338 16.13 -1.24 -17.70
CA ARG A 338 15.83 -1.96 -18.93
C ARG A 338 16.11 -3.44 -18.73
N LEU A 339 15.09 -4.27 -18.89
CA LEU A 339 15.18 -5.72 -18.72
C LEU A 339 15.05 -6.41 -20.09
N GLU A 340 16.10 -7.11 -20.50
CA GLU A 340 16.07 -8.09 -21.58
C GLU A 340 15.80 -9.48 -20.98
N GLY A 341 14.57 -9.95 -21.10
CA GLY A 341 14.09 -11.17 -20.45
C GLY A 341 12.65 -11.06 -19.99
N GLU A 342 12.35 -11.54 -18.80
CA GLU A 342 10.99 -11.59 -18.22
C GLU A 342 11.01 -11.17 -16.75
N ALA A 343 9.85 -10.83 -16.19
CA ALA A 343 9.71 -10.48 -14.77
C ALA A 343 8.56 -11.27 -14.11
N ASN A 344 8.64 -11.48 -12.81
CA ASN A 344 7.54 -12.05 -12.04
C ASN A 344 6.52 -10.95 -11.63
N ASP A 345 5.67 -11.25 -10.66
CA ASP A 345 4.65 -10.34 -10.16
C ASP A 345 5.22 -9.02 -9.62
N TYR A 346 4.34 -8.01 -9.53
CA TYR A 346 4.59 -6.74 -8.85
C TYR A 346 5.67 -5.84 -9.49
N LEU A 347 5.99 -6.04 -10.77
CA LEU A 347 6.88 -5.11 -11.46
C LEU A 347 6.34 -3.68 -11.37
N GLY A 348 7.21 -2.75 -10.96
CA GLY A 348 6.85 -1.35 -10.76
C GLY A 348 5.84 -1.11 -9.64
N LYS A 349 5.68 -2.02 -8.67
CA LYS A 349 4.86 -1.81 -7.47
C LYS A 349 5.20 -0.49 -6.81
N GLY A 350 4.20 0.36 -6.61
CA GLY A 350 4.37 1.69 -6.03
C GLY A 350 5.33 2.60 -6.79
N LEU A 351 5.45 2.46 -8.13
CA LEU A 351 6.35 3.27 -8.96
C LEU A 351 6.23 4.76 -8.64
N SER A 352 7.39 5.42 -8.47
CA SER A 352 7.49 6.78 -7.93
C SER A 352 8.40 7.66 -8.80
N GLY A 353 8.18 7.62 -10.11
CA GLY A 353 8.83 8.50 -11.09
C GLY A 353 9.97 7.87 -11.88
N GLY A 354 10.35 6.63 -11.56
CA GLY A 354 11.32 5.86 -12.35
C GLY A 354 10.76 5.40 -13.70
N HIS A 355 11.67 4.90 -14.54
CA HIS A 355 11.34 4.34 -15.86
C HIS A 355 11.69 2.85 -15.91
N ILE A 356 10.79 2.00 -16.40
CA ILE A 356 11.04 0.57 -16.59
C ILE A 356 10.67 0.16 -18.01
N SER A 357 11.56 -0.53 -18.71
CA SER A 357 11.22 -1.19 -19.99
C SER A 357 11.56 -2.66 -19.95
N VAL A 358 10.63 -3.51 -20.40
CA VAL A 358 10.80 -4.96 -20.49
C VAL A 358 10.62 -5.40 -21.93
N GLN A 359 11.54 -6.24 -22.40
CA GLN A 359 11.52 -6.75 -23.77
C GLN A 359 12.08 -8.17 -23.79
N PRO A 360 11.63 -9.03 -24.72
CA PRO A 360 12.17 -10.37 -24.86
C PRO A 360 13.65 -10.32 -25.26
N PRO A 361 14.42 -11.39 -25.01
CA PRO A 361 15.77 -11.52 -25.55
C PRO A 361 15.82 -11.30 -27.06
N VAL A 362 16.87 -10.64 -27.55
CA VAL A 362 17.00 -10.27 -28.99
C VAL A 362 16.94 -11.48 -29.93
N ARG A 363 17.23 -12.69 -29.44
CA ARG A 363 17.22 -13.94 -30.21
C ARG A 363 15.95 -14.76 -30.05
N SER A 364 14.90 -14.22 -29.44
CA SER A 364 13.60 -14.88 -29.33
C SER A 364 12.98 -15.08 -30.72
N GLY A 365 12.44 -16.27 -30.97
CA GLY A 365 11.78 -16.63 -32.23
C GLY A 365 10.26 -16.58 -32.18
N PHE A 366 9.68 -16.00 -31.12
CA PHE A 366 8.24 -15.90 -30.90
C PHE A 366 7.78 -14.44 -31.01
N ALA A 367 6.51 -14.22 -31.38
CA ALA A 367 5.86 -12.91 -31.35
C ALA A 367 5.64 -12.48 -29.90
N ALA A 368 6.12 -11.30 -29.53
CA ALA A 368 6.11 -10.85 -28.14
C ALA A 368 4.67 -10.62 -27.63
N GLU A 369 3.84 -10.03 -28.49
CA GLU A 369 2.44 -9.70 -28.25
C GLU A 369 1.55 -10.91 -27.94
N ASP A 370 1.98 -12.12 -28.31
CA ASP A 370 1.27 -13.37 -28.03
C ASP A 370 1.73 -14.06 -26.73
N ASN A 371 2.80 -13.59 -26.10
CA ASN A 371 3.49 -14.30 -25.01
C ASN A 371 3.54 -13.48 -23.71
N THR A 372 3.37 -14.16 -22.58
CA THR A 372 3.50 -13.54 -21.27
C THR A 372 4.97 -13.24 -20.96
N ILE A 373 5.25 -12.00 -20.55
CA ILE A 373 6.59 -11.53 -20.19
C ILE A 373 6.66 -10.97 -18.76
N ALA A 374 5.51 -10.66 -18.15
CA ALA A 374 5.46 -10.28 -16.74
C ALA A 374 4.22 -10.84 -16.00
N GLY A 375 4.32 -10.94 -14.68
CA GLY A 375 3.28 -11.53 -13.82
C GLY A 375 2.08 -10.62 -13.55
N ASN A 376 1.55 -10.69 -12.34
CA ASN A 376 0.32 -10.06 -11.87
C ASN A 376 0.58 -8.78 -11.04
N THR A 377 -0.46 -7.97 -10.88
CA THR A 377 -0.49 -6.82 -9.95
C THR A 377 0.67 -5.84 -10.19
N LEU A 378 1.04 -5.68 -11.46
CA LEU A 378 2.03 -4.68 -11.88
C LEU A 378 1.51 -3.28 -11.61
N LEU A 379 2.43 -2.36 -11.29
CA LEU A 379 2.12 -0.95 -11.03
C LEU A 379 1.15 -0.72 -9.85
N TYR A 380 1.05 -1.68 -8.93
CA TYR A 380 0.14 -1.56 -7.79
C TYR A 380 0.38 -0.26 -7.01
N GLY A 381 -0.60 0.64 -7.01
CA GLY A 381 -0.51 1.91 -6.27
C GLY A 381 0.55 2.88 -6.81
N ALA A 382 1.00 2.73 -8.05
CA ALA A 382 1.96 3.62 -8.67
C ALA A 382 1.47 5.08 -8.69
N THR A 383 2.34 6.04 -8.38
CA THR A 383 1.98 7.47 -8.27
C THR A 383 2.52 8.30 -9.43
N SER A 384 3.63 7.88 -10.04
CA SER A 384 4.24 8.52 -11.20
C SER A 384 5.30 7.59 -11.81
N GLY A 385 5.84 7.95 -12.98
CA GLY A 385 6.83 7.15 -13.70
C GLY A 385 6.25 6.47 -14.93
N GLU A 386 7.09 5.73 -15.65
CA GLU A 386 6.73 5.16 -16.95
C GLU A 386 7.15 3.70 -17.07
N VAL A 387 6.27 2.87 -17.64
CA VAL A 387 6.54 1.45 -17.87
C VAL A 387 6.17 1.05 -19.31
N TYR A 388 7.08 0.38 -19.99
CA TYR A 388 6.90 -0.07 -21.37
C TYR A 388 7.20 -1.56 -21.47
N ILE A 389 6.21 -2.38 -21.82
CA ILE A 389 6.31 -3.84 -21.76
C ILE A 389 5.99 -4.43 -23.13
N ASN A 390 7.01 -4.97 -23.79
CA ASN A 390 6.89 -5.66 -25.08
C ASN A 390 6.53 -7.12 -24.81
N GLY A 391 5.22 -7.36 -24.65
CA GLY A 391 4.60 -8.65 -24.37
C GLY A 391 3.36 -8.55 -23.47
N ARG A 392 2.76 -9.70 -23.17
CA ARG A 392 1.55 -9.80 -22.34
C ARG A 392 1.89 -9.87 -20.85
N VAL A 393 0.96 -9.43 -20.02
CA VAL A 393 1.08 -9.50 -18.56
C VAL A 393 -0.15 -10.18 -17.94
N GLY A 394 -0.01 -10.59 -16.69
CA GLY A 394 -1.06 -11.25 -15.92
C GLY A 394 -2.21 -10.34 -15.49
N GLU A 395 -2.89 -10.77 -14.43
CA GLU A 395 -4.07 -10.10 -13.87
C GLU A 395 -3.71 -8.80 -13.14
N ARG A 396 -4.70 -7.92 -12.98
CA ARG A 396 -4.63 -6.70 -12.16
C ARG A 396 -3.52 -5.74 -12.58
N PHE A 397 -3.23 -5.69 -13.87
CA PHE A 397 -2.31 -4.70 -14.41
C PHE A 397 -2.80 -3.28 -14.08
N ALA A 398 -1.91 -2.44 -13.53
CA ALA A 398 -2.21 -1.07 -13.12
C ALA A 398 -3.32 -0.94 -12.06
N VAL A 399 -3.52 -1.95 -11.22
CA VAL A 399 -4.45 -1.88 -10.08
C VAL A 399 -4.06 -0.73 -9.15
N ARG A 400 -5.01 0.15 -8.84
CA ARG A 400 -4.79 1.38 -8.06
C ARG A 400 -3.70 2.31 -8.64
N ASN A 401 -3.42 2.29 -9.94
CA ASN A 401 -2.56 3.30 -10.54
C ASN A 401 -3.14 4.71 -10.29
N SER A 402 -2.32 5.61 -9.77
CA SER A 402 -2.70 6.97 -9.39
C SER A 402 -1.94 8.04 -10.18
N GLY A 403 -1.09 7.65 -11.14
CA GLY A 403 -0.39 8.65 -11.95
C GLY A 403 0.73 8.14 -12.86
N ALA A 404 1.05 6.86 -12.86
CA ALA A 404 2.03 6.30 -13.79
C ALA A 404 1.48 6.15 -15.21
N VAL A 405 2.40 6.18 -16.17
CA VAL A 405 2.14 5.91 -17.58
C VAL A 405 2.59 4.49 -17.89
N ALA A 406 1.77 3.71 -18.60
CA ALA A 406 2.12 2.36 -18.97
C ALA A 406 1.68 2.01 -20.40
N VAL A 407 2.51 1.30 -21.14
CA VAL A 407 2.17 0.67 -22.43
C VAL A 407 2.53 -0.80 -22.38
N VAL A 408 1.58 -1.65 -22.77
CA VAL A 408 1.70 -3.13 -22.70
C VAL A 408 0.98 -3.76 -23.89
N GLU A 409 1.36 -4.97 -24.30
CA GLU A 409 0.84 -5.62 -25.52
C GLU A 409 -0.24 -6.67 -25.25
N GLY A 410 -0.69 -6.78 -24.00
CA GLY A 410 -1.86 -7.55 -23.62
C GLY A 410 -1.92 -7.73 -22.11
N VAL A 411 -3.13 -7.90 -21.56
CA VAL A 411 -3.37 -7.94 -20.11
C VAL A 411 -4.34 -9.05 -19.76
N GLY A 412 -4.21 -9.59 -18.54
CA GLY A 412 -5.19 -10.50 -17.95
C GLY A 412 -6.44 -9.79 -17.42
N ASP A 413 -7.18 -10.48 -16.56
CA ASP A 413 -8.40 -9.95 -15.93
C ASP A 413 -8.08 -8.76 -15.01
N HIS A 414 -9.06 -7.89 -14.77
CA HIS A 414 -9.01 -6.79 -13.80
C HIS A 414 -7.97 -5.68 -14.11
N CYS A 415 -7.62 -5.48 -15.38
CA CYS A 415 -6.76 -4.36 -15.76
C CYS A 415 -7.40 -3.01 -15.38
N CYS A 416 -6.60 -2.09 -14.85
CA CYS A 416 -7.01 -0.76 -14.36
C CYS A 416 -8.01 -0.78 -13.19
N GLU A 417 -8.14 -1.89 -12.46
CA GLU A 417 -9.00 -1.98 -11.29
C GLU A 417 -8.63 -0.90 -10.24
N TYR A 418 -9.61 -0.13 -9.76
CA TYR A 418 -9.41 0.98 -8.81
C TYR A 418 -8.40 2.07 -9.24
N MET A 419 -8.11 2.21 -10.54
CA MET A 419 -7.24 3.27 -11.04
C MET A 419 -7.87 4.66 -10.78
N THR A 420 -7.03 5.60 -10.32
CA THR A 420 -7.41 6.95 -9.86
C THR A 420 -6.69 8.05 -10.64
N GLY A 421 -5.68 7.69 -11.44
CA GLY A 421 -4.92 8.60 -12.28
C GLY A 421 -3.90 7.85 -13.14
N GLY A 422 -3.24 8.56 -14.06
CA GLY A 422 -2.26 7.98 -14.98
C GLY A 422 -2.82 7.68 -16.37
N ARG A 423 -1.98 7.07 -17.22
CA ARG A 423 -2.34 6.67 -18.59
C ARG A 423 -1.96 5.21 -18.79
N VAL A 424 -2.86 4.39 -19.31
CA VAL A 424 -2.58 3.00 -19.63
C VAL A 424 -2.92 2.75 -21.10
N VAL A 425 -2.02 2.15 -21.85
CA VAL A 425 -2.26 1.74 -23.24
C VAL A 425 -2.08 0.23 -23.34
N VAL A 426 -3.10 -0.45 -23.85
CA VAL A 426 -3.08 -1.88 -24.14
C VAL A 426 -3.13 -2.09 -25.65
N LEU A 427 -2.03 -2.59 -26.20
CA LEU A 427 -1.83 -2.85 -27.63
C LEU A 427 -2.23 -4.28 -28.02
N GLY A 428 -3.15 -4.92 -27.30
CA GLY A 428 -3.56 -6.29 -27.58
C GLY A 428 -4.72 -6.75 -26.72
N GLU A 429 -4.85 -8.07 -26.54
CA GLU A 429 -5.98 -8.69 -25.85
C GLU A 429 -6.11 -8.24 -24.39
N THR A 430 -7.35 -8.12 -23.93
CA THR A 430 -7.70 -7.78 -22.54
C THR A 430 -8.50 -8.90 -21.87
N GLY A 431 -8.28 -9.12 -20.58
CA GLY A 431 -9.14 -9.97 -19.76
C GLY A 431 -10.43 -9.27 -19.30
N ARG A 432 -11.23 -9.99 -18.52
CA ARG A 432 -12.55 -9.57 -18.02
C ARG A 432 -12.45 -8.50 -16.93
N ASN A 433 -13.58 -7.84 -16.69
CA ASN A 433 -13.77 -6.88 -15.60
C ASN A 433 -12.75 -5.71 -15.64
N PHE A 434 -12.38 -5.29 -16.86
CA PHE A 434 -11.51 -4.15 -17.10
C PHE A 434 -12.13 -2.88 -16.48
N ALA A 435 -11.31 -2.04 -15.86
CA ALA A 435 -11.69 -0.75 -15.25
C ALA A 435 -12.71 -0.81 -14.09
N ALA A 436 -12.90 -1.97 -13.45
CA ALA A 436 -13.75 -2.06 -12.27
C ALA A 436 -13.27 -1.12 -11.15
N GLY A 437 -14.15 -0.24 -10.66
CA GLY A 437 -13.81 0.76 -9.64
C GLY A 437 -12.85 1.86 -10.12
N MET A 438 -12.55 1.95 -11.43
CA MET A 438 -11.73 3.01 -11.99
C MET A 438 -12.45 4.36 -11.86
N SER A 439 -11.84 5.29 -11.13
CA SER A 439 -12.42 6.59 -10.79
C SER A 439 -11.61 7.78 -11.30
N GLY A 440 -10.40 7.54 -11.82
CA GLY A 440 -9.64 8.57 -12.55
C GLY A 440 -8.56 8.00 -13.46
N GLY A 441 -8.04 8.86 -14.34
CA GLY A 441 -7.08 8.49 -15.39
C GLY A 441 -7.76 8.14 -16.71
N VAL A 442 -6.95 7.78 -17.70
CA VAL A 442 -7.40 7.40 -19.05
C VAL A 442 -6.74 6.10 -19.47
N ALA A 443 -7.50 5.19 -20.06
CA ALA A 443 -6.94 4.02 -20.71
C ALA A 443 -7.30 3.99 -22.21
N TYR A 444 -6.37 3.47 -23.02
CA TYR A 444 -6.54 3.25 -24.45
C TYR A 444 -6.38 1.76 -24.73
N VAL A 445 -7.33 1.16 -25.42
CA VAL A 445 -7.34 -0.27 -25.73
C VAL A 445 -7.48 -0.45 -27.23
N TRP A 446 -6.59 -1.22 -27.84
CA TRP A 446 -6.74 -1.62 -29.23
C TRP A 446 -7.81 -2.73 -29.34
N ASP A 447 -9.00 -2.36 -29.81
CA ASP A 447 -10.16 -3.26 -29.90
C ASP A 447 -10.20 -3.98 -31.26
N LYS A 448 -9.21 -4.84 -31.49
CA LYS A 448 -9.03 -5.61 -32.74
C LYS A 448 -10.28 -6.42 -33.13
N HIS A 449 -11.06 -6.85 -32.15
CA HIS A 449 -12.22 -7.74 -32.34
C HIS A 449 -13.57 -7.01 -32.26
N ARG A 450 -13.59 -5.71 -31.96
CA ARG A 450 -14.81 -4.90 -31.78
C ARG A 450 -15.76 -5.48 -30.75
N ASN A 451 -15.22 -6.02 -29.66
CA ASN A 451 -15.96 -6.70 -28.59
C ASN A 451 -15.45 -6.33 -27.19
N PHE A 452 -14.64 -5.27 -27.08
CA PHE A 452 -14.06 -4.85 -25.81
C PHE A 452 -15.10 -4.48 -24.75
N ASP A 453 -16.28 -3.99 -25.16
CA ASP A 453 -17.40 -3.66 -24.28
C ASP A 453 -17.85 -4.86 -23.42
N TYR A 454 -17.75 -6.09 -23.93
CA TYR A 454 -18.03 -7.31 -23.18
C TYR A 454 -17.07 -7.54 -22.00
N PHE A 455 -15.82 -7.10 -22.13
CA PHE A 455 -14.77 -7.28 -21.12
C PHE A 455 -14.69 -6.12 -20.14
N CYS A 456 -15.32 -4.98 -20.45
CA CYS A 456 -15.27 -3.76 -19.65
C CYS A 456 -16.37 -3.73 -18.58
N ASN A 457 -15.99 -3.39 -17.35
CA ASN A 457 -16.96 -3.09 -16.31
C ASN A 457 -17.43 -1.63 -16.45
N MET A 458 -18.69 -1.48 -16.86
CA MET A 458 -19.30 -0.18 -17.19
C MET A 458 -19.92 0.56 -15.99
N ASP A 459 -19.68 0.11 -14.75
CA ASP A 459 -20.33 0.71 -13.56
C ASP A 459 -19.91 2.17 -13.32
N MET A 460 -18.64 2.51 -13.62
CA MET A 460 -18.06 3.83 -13.32
C MET A 460 -17.40 4.51 -14.53
N VAL A 461 -17.31 3.82 -15.67
CA VAL A 461 -16.60 4.29 -16.86
C VAL A 461 -17.51 4.33 -18.08
N GLU A 462 -17.09 5.12 -19.08
CA GLU A 462 -17.66 5.14 -20.41
C GLU A 462 -16.60 4.80 -21.45
N LEU A 463 -17.06 4.25 -22.58
CA LEU A 463 -16.25 3.94 -23.75
C LEU A 463 -16.53 4.97 -24.83
N SER A 464 -15.47 5.48 -25.46
CA SER A 464 -15.58 6.43 -26.56
C SER A 464 -14.56 6.13 -27.65
N LEU A 465 -14.94 6.34 -28.91
CA LEU A 465 -13.99 6.37 -30.02
C LEU A 465 -13.04 7.56 -29.87
N LEU A 466 -11.82 7.44 -30.40
CA LEU A 466 -10.86 8.54 -30.41
C LEU A 466 -11.22 9.52 -31.53
N GLU A 467 -12.17 10.42 -31.31
CA GLU A 467 -12.51 11.48 -32.28
C GLU A 467 -11.63 12.72 -32.11
N ASP A 468 -11.19 12.99 -30.88
CA ASP A 468 -10.42 14.17 -30.54
C ASP A 468 -8.94 14.09 -30.99
N ALA A 469 -8.45 15.16 -31.61
CA ALA A 469 -7.09 15.23 -32.13
C ALA A 469 -6.02 15.21 -31.00
N SER A 470 -6.33 15.71 -29.81
CA SER A 470 -5.41 15.67 -28.67
C SER A 470 -5.24 14.24 -28.15
N ALA A 471 -6.34 13.49 -28.00
CA ALA A 471 -6.30 12.09 -27.60
C ALA A 471 -5.52 11.22 -28.62
N ARG A 472 -5.78 11.40 -29.92
CA ARG A 472 -5.03 10.70 -30.99
C ARG A 472 -3.52 11.00 -30.92
N LYS A 473 -3.15 12.25 -30.66
CA LYS A 473 -1.74 12.66 -30.53
C LYS A 473 -1.07 12.10 -29.27
N GLU A 474 -1.77 12.10 -28.12
CA GLU A 474 -1.27 11.51 -26.88
C GLU A 474 -1.02 10.00 -27.07
N LEU A 475 -1.98 9.29 -27.65
CA LEU A 475 -1.83 7.85 -27.92
C LEU A 475 -0.66 7.57 -28.88
N HIS A 476 -0.55 8.31 -29.99
CA HIS A 476 0.58 8.17 -30.91
C HIS A 476 1.93 8.36 -30.20
N GLU A 477 2.05 9.36 -29.32
CA GLU A 477 3.26 9.59 -28.52
C GLU A 477 3.56 8.42 -27.58
N LEU A 478 2.55 7.86 -26.92
CA LEU A 478 2.70 6.71 -26.02
C LEU A 478 3.19 5.47 -26.78
N VAL A 479 2.60 5.17 -27.94
CA VAL A 479 3.04 4.05 -28.80
C VAL A 479 4.46 4.30 -29.34
N ARG A 480 4.79 5.54 -29.73
CA ARG A 480 6.15 5.89 -30.17
C ARG A 480 7.18 5.67 -29.06
N ARG A 481 6.88 6.08 -27.83
CA ARG A 481 7.77 5.85 -26.68
C ARG A 481 7.92 4.36 -26.39
N HIS A 482 6.83 3.61 -26.47
CA HIS A 482 6.88 2.14 -26.34
C HIS A 482 7.86 1.52 -27.34
N TYR A 483 7.75 1.88 -28.63
CA TYR A 483 8.70 1.44 -29.65
C TYR A 483 10.15 1.85 -29.33
N LEU A 484 10.37 3.11 -28.94
CA LEU A 484 11.70 3.63 -28.62
C LEU A 484 12.36 2.85 -27.47
N HIS A 485 11.59 2.49 -26.45
CA HIS A 485 12.13 1.86 -25.25
C HIS A 485 12.26 0.34 -25.35
N THR A 486 11.41 -0.31 -26.16
CA THR A 486 11.33 -1.78 -26.21
C THR A 486 11.74 -2.39 -27.54
N GLY A 487 11.72 -1.61 -28.63
CA GLY A 487 11.92 -2.12 -29.99
C GLY A 487 10.76 -2.96 -30.52
N SER A 488 9.57 -2.88 -29.91
CA SER A 488 8.37 -3.66 -30.28
C SER A 488 8.05 -3.60 -31.78
N GLU A 489 7.95 -4.78 -32.40
CA GLU A 489 7.57 -4.92 -33.81
C GLU A 489 6.11 -4.53 -34.04
N LEU A 490 5.22 -4.87 -33.10
CA LEU A 490 3.81 -4.48 -33.14
C LEU A 490 3.65 -2.96 -33.08
N ALA A 491 4.34 -2.30 -32.14
CA ALA A 491 4.29 -0.84 -32.02
C ALA A 491 4.81 -0.16 -33.28
N ARG A 492 5.87 -0.70 -33.91
CA ARG A 492 6.37 -0.23 -35.19
C ARG A 492 5.31 -0.37 -36.29
N ALA A 493 4.70 -1.55 -36.42
CA ALA A 493 3.64 -1.78 -37.42
C ALA A 493 2.46 -0.81 -37.24
N MET A 494 2.06 -0.55 -35.98
CA MET A 494 1.01 0.43 -35.67
C MET A 494 1.41 1.86 -36.07
N LEU A 495 2.66 2.26 -35.86
CA LEU A 495 3.15 3.59 -36.24
C LEU A 495 3.27 3.74 -37.76
N ASP A 496 3.67 2.68 -38.46
CA ASP A 496 3.82 2.67 -39.92
C ASP A 496 2.45 2.79 -40.63
N ASP A 497 1.36 2.24 -40.06
CA ASP A 497 -0.02 2.33 -40.58
C ASP A 497 -0.98 3.03 -39.59
N TRP A 498 -0.53 4.13 -38.99
CA TRP A 498 -1.24 4.80 -37.88
C TRP A 498 -2.67 5.20 -38.19
N ALA A 499 -2.94 5.68 -39.42
CA ALA A 499 -4.26 6.14 -39.83
C ALA A 499 -5.32 5.04 -39.74
N ARG A 500 -4.93 3.79 -39.95
CA ARG A 500 -5.80 2.63 -39.78
C ARG A 500 -5.95 2.27 -38.31
N TYR A 501 -4.84 2.05 -37.60
CA TYR A 501 -4.88 1.52 -36.24
C TYR A 501 -5.57 2.44 -35.25
N VAL A 502 -5.39 3.77 -35.38
CA VAL A 502 -5.97 4.75 -34.45
C VAL A 502 -7.50 4.68 -34.38
N ASP A 503 -8.17 4.31 -35.47
CA ASP A 503 -9.63 4.18 -35.53
C ASP A 503 -10.14 2.87 -34.91
N GLU A 504 -9.25 1.93 -34.58
CA GLU A 504 -9.55 0.68 -33.88
C GLU A 504 -9.34 0.80 -32.35
N PHE A 505 -8.86 1.95 -31.85
CA PHE A 505 -8.72 2.17 -30.41
C PHE A 505 -10.02 2.65 -29.76
N ILE A 506 -10.25 2.14 -28.56
CA ILE A 506 -11.28 2.61 -27.63
C ILE A 506 -10.60 3.37 -26.48
N GLN A 507 -11.12 4.55 -26.17
CA GLN A 507 -10.74 5.29 -24.98
C GLN A 507 -11.72 4.95 -23.84
N VAL A 508 -11.17 4.58 -22.68
CA VAL A 508 -11.90 4.30 -21.45
C VAL A 508 -11.69 5.45 -20.48
N THR A 509 -12.77 6.11 -20.07
CA THR A 509 -12.71 7.28 -19.17
C THR A 509 -13.76 7.16 -18.07
N PRO A 510 -13.43 7.42 -16.79
CA PRO A 510 -14.43 7.44 -15.73
C PRO A 510 -15.42 8.59 -15.90
N ILE A 511 -16.69 8.32 -15.61
CA ILE A 511 -17.78 9.29 -15.81
C ILE A 511 -17.59 10.52 -14.91
N GLU A 512 -17.26 10.30 -13.63
CA GLU A 512 -16.99 11.40 -12.69
C GLU A 512 -15.72 12.17 -13.05
N TYR A 513 -14.68 11.47 -13.52
CA TYR A 513 -13.43 12.08 -14.02
C TYR A 513 -13.72 13.10 -15.13
N LYS A 514 -14.48 12.68 -16.15
CA LYS A 514 -14.84 13.52 -17.28
C LYS A 514 -15.65 14.75 -16.85
N LYS A 515 -16.59 14.58 -15.92
CA LYS A 515 -17.38 15.69 -15.35
C LYS A 515 -16.49 16.72 -14.66
N VAL A 516 -15.59 16.27 -13.79
CA VAL A 516 -14.68 17.17 -13.07
C VAL A 516 -13.74 17.90 -14.03
N LEU A 517 -13.20 17.21 -15.05
CA LEU A 517 -12.38 17.86 -16.07
C LEU A 517 -13.14 18.93 -16.87
N ALA A 518 -14.39 18.64 -17.26
CA ALA A 518 -15.23 19.59 -17.97
C ALA A 518 -15.54 20.83 -17.12
N GLU A 519 -15.85 20.64 -15.83
CA GLU A 519 -16.05 21.73 -14.87
C GLU A 519 -14.79 22.58 -14.69
N GLU A 520 -13.61 21.97 -14.60
CA GLU A 520 -12.34 22.70 -14.51
C GLU A 520 -12.02 23.48 -15.79
N GLN A 521 -12.25 22.90 -16.96
CA GLN A 521 -12.08 23.59 -18.24
C GLN A 521 -13.02 24.79 -18.35
N MET A 522 -14.29 24.61 -17.99
CA MET A 522 -15.28 25.69 -17.98
C MET A 522 -14.88 26.81 -17.01
N ARG A 523 -14.38 26.46 -15.81
CA ARG A 523 -13.87 27.45 -14.85
C ARG A 523 -12.68 28.22 -15.39
N LYS A 524 -11.70 27.55 -16.00
CA LYS A 524 -10.54 28.21 -16.64
C LYS A 524 -10.97 29.13 -17.79
N LEU A 525 -11.98 28.74 -18.55
CA LEU A 525 -12.53 29.57 -19.62
C LEU A 525 -13.21 30.82 -19.05
N GLN A 526 -13.99 30.68 -17.98
CA GLN A 526 -14.61 31.80 -17.27
C GLN A 526 -13.57 32.74 -16.65
N GLU A 527 -12.51 32.21 -16.04
CA GLU A 527 -11.37 33.00 -15.51
C GLU A 527 -10.70 33.81 -16.63
N LYS A 528 -10.41 33.18 -17.78
CA LYS A 528 -9.86 33.88 -18.95
C LYS A 528 -10.79 34.96 -19.51
N ILE A 529 -12.10 34.69 -19.58
CA ILE A 529 -13.09 35.68 -20.02
C ILE A 529 -13.11 36.86 -19.04
N ALA A 530 -13.06 36.60 -17.73
CA ALA A 530 -13.04 37.64 -16.70
C ALA A 530 -11.74 38.46 -16.70
N GLU A 531 -10.60 37.86 -17.02
CA GLU A 531 -9.33 38.58 -17.21
C GLU A 531 -9.40 39.49 -18.44
N VAL A 532 -9.87 38.99 -19.58
CA VAL A 532 -10.04 39.81 -20.80
C VAL A 532 -11.05 40.94 -20.58
N GLN A 533 -12.13 40.71 -19.83
CA GLN A 533 -13.10 41.74 -19.47
C GLN A 533 -12.60 42.78 -18.46
N ARG A 534 -11.48 42.54 -17.77
CA ARG A 534 -10.82 43.52 -16.89
C ARG A 534 -9.77 44.37 -17.61
N ASP A 535 -9.23 43.86 -18.72
CA ASP A 535 -8.24 44.55 -19.55
C ASP A 535 -8.88 45.43 -20.65
N TYR A 536 -10.21 45.35 -20.80
CA TYR A 536 -11.06 46.30 -21.53
C TYR A 536 -11.81 47.20 -20.56
#